data_AF-A0A563DUS2-F1
#
_entry.id   AF-A0A563DUS2-F1
#
_cell.length_a   1.000
_cell.length_b   1.000
_cell.length_c   1.000
_cell.angle_alpha   90.00
_cell.angle_beta   90.00
_cell.angle_gamma   90.00
#
_symmetry.space_group_name_H-M   'P 1'
#
loop_
_entity.id
_entity.type
_entity.pdbx_description
1 polymer ?
#
loop_
_entity_poly.entity_id
_entity_poly.type
_entity_poly.pdbx_seq_one_letter_code
_entity_poly.pdbx_strand_id
1 'polypeptide(L)'
;MVPGFDEADRPALLAALEYQRASVRSIVDGLSEEDWHTSVVPSGWTPAGLVTHLGGAERHWTCDVILADDPGHPFDEDFGDEPYDPDAPFVIDWASSKVLTYYRDQARQTDQMLAVTALDAAPRGRHGTAAGDQPMSVREIVLHLIEETAAHSGHLEIARELLDGKTRLGLR
;
A
#
# COMPACT_ATOMS: atom_id res chain seq x y z
N MET A 1 -19.24 -0.41 -25.12
CA MET A 1 -19.45 0.53 -24.00
C MET A 1 -19.27 -0.29 -22.75
N VAL A 2 -18.09 -0.21 -22.12
CA VAL A 2 -17.90 -0.82 -20.79
C VAL A 2 -18.89 -0.09 -19.86
N PRO A 3 -19.67 -0.79 -19.03
CA PRO A 3 -20.52 -0.12 -18.05
C PRO A 3 -19.69 0.92 -17.29
N GLY A 4 -20.13 2.17 -17.31
CA GLY A 4 -19.43 3.22 -16.58
C GLY A 4 -19.57 2.96 -15.09
N PHE A 5 -18.46 2.99 -14.36
CA PHE A 5 -18.48 2.91 -12.90
C PHE A 5 -18.89 4.26 -12.31
N ASP A 6 -19.83 4.30 -11.35
CA ASP A 6 -20.38 5.53 -10.76
C ASP A 6 -20.27 5.54 -9.22
N GLU A 7 -20.88 6.53 -8.55
CA GLU A 7 -20.87 6.63 -7.09
C GLU A 7 -21.53 5.43 -6.39
N ALA A 8 -22.44 4.71 -7.06
CA ALA A 8 -23.06 3.50 -6.51
C ALA A 8 -22.06 2.35 -6.31
N ASP A 9 -20.92 2.36 -7.01
CA ASP A 9 -19.86 1.36 -6.85
C ASP A 9 -18.94 1.63 -5.66
N ARG A 10 -19.05 2.80 -5.03
CA ARG A 10 -18.20 3.19 -3.89
C ARG A 10 -18.16 2.12 -2.79
N PRO A 11 -19.29 1.58 -2.30
CA PRO A 11 -19.25 0.56 -1.26
C PRO A 11 -18.48 -0.68 -1.68
N ALA A 12 -18.58 -1.09 -2.95
CA ALA A 12 -17.88 -2.27 -3.47
C ALA A 12 -16.37 -2.03 -3.56
N LEU A 13 -15.94 -0.86 -4.07
CA LEU A 13 -14.52 -0.51 -4.15
C LEU A 13 -13.87 -0.39 -2.78
N LEU A 14 -14.51 0.31 -1.84
CA LEU A 14 -13.97 0.47 -0.48
C LEU A 14 -13.92 -0.87 0.27
N ALA A 15 -14.94 -1.73 0.09
CA ALA A 15 -14.92 -3.07 0.67
C ALA A 15 -13.81 -3.94 0.07
N ALA A 16 -13.57 -3.85 -1.25
CA ALA A 16 -12.48 -4.57 -1.90
C ALA A 16 -11.11 -4.10 -1.38
N LEU A 17 -10.90 -2.79 -1.24
CA LEU A 17 -9.66 -2.24 -0.70
C LEU A 17 -9.42 -2.69 0.75
N GLU A 18 -10.44 -2.57 1.61
CA GLU A 18 -10.30 -3.03 3.00
C GLU A 18 -10.06 -4.54 3.10
N TYR A 19 -10.65 -5.35 2.21
CA TYR A 19 -10.37 -6.77 2.15
C TYR A 19 -8.88 -7.06 1.86
N GLN A 20 -8.26 -6.35 0.91
CA GLN A 20 -6.83 -6.56 0.62
C GLN A 20 -5.96 -6.13 1.80
N ARG A 21 -6.26 -4.99 2.43
CA ARG A 21 -5.55 -4.54 3.63
C ARG A 21 -5.68 -5.52 4.79
N ALA A 22 -6.88 -6.07 5.00
CA ALA A 22 -7.12 -7.09 5.99
C ALA A 22 -6.34 -8.37 5.70
N SER A 23 -6.24 -8.77 4.44
CA SER A 23 -5.44 -9.92 4.01
C SER A 23 -3.96 -9.73 4.38
N VAL A 24 -3.36 -8.59 4.01
CA VAL A 24 -1.98 -8.22 4.39
C VAL A 24 -1.74 -8.37 5.89
N ARG A 25 -2.59 -7.75 6.71
CA ARG A 25 -2.47 -7.83 8.19
C ARG A 25 -2.62 -9.25 8.71
N SER A 26 -3.51 -10.02 8.11
CA SER A 26 -3.75 -11.42 8.42
C SER A 26 -2.52 -12.29 8.11
N ILE A 27 -1.84 -12.08 6.99
CA ILE A 27 -0.68 -12.89 6.58
C ILE A 27 0.49 -12.76 7.55
N VAL A 28 0.79 -11.52 7.92
CA VAL A 28 1.95 -11.19 8.77
C VAL A 28 1.67 -11.40 10.26
N ASP A 29 0.42 -11.67 10.63
CA ASP A 29 0.01 -11.94 12.00
C ASP A 29 0.76 -13.15 12.58
N GLY A 30 1.40 -12.96 13.73
CA GLY A 30 2.18 -13.99 14.41
C GLY A 30 3.47 -14.41 13.68
N LEU A 31 4.01 -13.61 12.75
CA LEU A 31 5.42 -13.71 12.37
C LEU A 31 6.32 -13.35 13.57
N SER A 32 7.47 -13.99 13.69
CA SER A 32 8.48 -13.57 14.66
C SER A 32 9.14 -12.26 14.24
N GLU A 33 9.70 -11.50 15.18
CA GLU A 33 10.39 -10.25 14.83
C GLU A 33 11.58 -10.50 13.88
N GLU A 34 12.28 -11.63 14.04
CA GLU A 34 13.36 -12.02 13.12
C GLU A 34 12.84 -12.25 11.70
N ASP A 35 11.70 -12.93 11.56
CA ASP A 35 11.09 -13.22 10.25
C ASP A 35 10.59 -11.95 9.54
N TRP A 36 10.14 -10.94 10.29
CA TRP A 36 9.76 -9.64 9.73
C TRP A 36 10.90 -8.98 8.96
N HIS A 37 12.15 -9.25 9.36
CA HIS A 37 13.36 -8.66 8.81
C HIS A 37 14.18 -9.64 7.95
N THR A 38 13.65 -10.83 7.69
CA THR A 38 14.33 -11.86 6.90
C THR A 38 13.81 -11.86 5.47
N SER A 39 14.71 -11.62 4.50
CA SER A 39 14.41 -11.83 3.09
C SER A 39 14.53 -13.32 2.73
N VAL A 40 13.54 -13.82 1.99
CA VAL A 40 13.50 -15.21 1.48
C VAL A 40 13.59 -15.27 -0.05
N VAL A 41 13.92 -14.15 -0.69
CA VAL A 41 14.02 -14.04 -2.15
C VAL A 41 15.27 -13.29 -2.60
N PRO A 42 15.83 -13.59 -3.78
CA PRO A 42 17.04 -12.92 -4.27
C PRO A 42 16.94 -11.41 -4.46
N SER A 43 15.71 -10.88 -4.64
CA SER A 43 15.46 -9.44 -4.74
C SER A 43 15.65 -8.68 -3.43
N GLY A 44 15.85 -9.37 -2.30
CA GLY A 44 16.30 -8.74 -1.05
C GLY A 44 15.24 -8.03 -0.21
N TRP A 45 13.98 -7.93 -0.64
CA TRP A 45 12.92 -7.31 0.17
C TRP A 45 12.55 -8.15 1.40
N THR A 46 12.10 -7.48 2.46
CA THR A 46 11.64 -8.11 3.71
C THR A 46 10.13 -7.88 3.93
N PRO A 47 9.43 -8.71 4.74
CA PRO A 47 8.06 -8.44 5.12
C PRO A 47 7.85 -7.05 5.74
N ALA A 48 8.80 -6.58 6.57
CA ALA A 48 8.77 -5.24 7.15
C ALA A 48 8.83 -4.15 6.09
N GLY A 49 9.75 -4.27 5.13
CA GLY A 49 9.87 -3.31 4.04
C GLY A 49 8.63 -3.32 3.15
N LEU A 50 8.08 -4.49 2.81
CA LEU A 50 6.94 -4.61 1.91
C LEU A 50 5.63 -4.05 2.51
N VAL A 51 5.37 -4.31 3.80
CA VAL A 51 4.19 -3.72 4.49
C VAL A 51 4.37 -2.22 4.67
N THR A 52 5.59 -1.75 4.91
CA THR A 52 5.89 -0.32 5.00
C THR A 52 5.70 0.37 3.65
N HIS A 53 6.13 -0.26 2.56
CA HIS A 53 5.88 0.20 1.19
C HIS A 53 4.38 0.37 0.91
N LEU A 54 3.54 -0.60 1.29
CA LEU A 54 2.08 -0.47 1.14
C LEU A 54 1.49 0.71 1.94
N GLY A 55 2.01 0.99 3.13
CA GLY A 55 1.65 2.21 3.86
C GLY A 55 2.12 3.49 3.16
N GLY A 56 3.30 3.45 2.55
CA GLY A 56 3.83 4.54 1.73
C GLY A 56 2.99 4.80 0.48
N ALA A 57 2.54 3.74 -0.21
CA ALA A 57 1.66 3.82 -1.36
C ALA A 57 0.33 4.50 -1.00
N GLU A 58 -0.32 4.09 0.09
CA GLU A 58 -1.51 4.76 0.63
C GLU A 58 -1.27 6.26 0.79
N ARG A 59 -0.22 6.64 1.54
CA ARG A 59 0.13 8.05 1.77
C ARG A 59 0.36 8.80 0.46
N HIS A 60 1.19 8.26 -0.43
CA HIS A 60 1.57 8.91 -1.68
C HIS A 60 0.34 9.22 -2.53
N TRP A 61 -0.49 8.21 -2.76
CA TRP A 61 -1.66 8.33 -3.61
C TRP A 61 -2.72 9.27 -3.00
N THR A 62 -2.86 9.31 -1.68
CA THR A 62 -3.84 10.20 -1.04
C THR A 62 -3.34 11.62 -0.84
N CYS A 63 -2.18 11.79 -0.21
CA CYS A 63 -1.68 13.11 0.18
C CYS A 63 -1.07 13.82 -1.02
N ASP A 64 -0.13 13.17 -1.70
CA ASP A 64 0.65 13.81 -2.75
C ASP A 64 -0.18 13.92 -4.04
N VAL A 65 -0.93 12.87 -4.40
CA VAL A 65 -1.63 12.80 -5.70
C VAL A 65 -3.08 13.31 -5.61
N ILE A 66 -3.90 12.84 -4.69
CA ILE A 66 -5.31 13.31 -4.60
C ILE A 66 -5.38 14.75 -4.07
N LEU A 67 -4.73 15.02 -2.94
CA LEU A 67 -4.87 16.29 -2.24
C LEU A 67 -3.90 17.38 -2.74
N ALA A 68 -2.77 17.00 -3.34
CA ALA A 68 -1.62 17.88 -3.57
C ALA A 68 -1.13 18.55 -2.27
N ASP A 69 -1.28 17.83 -1.16
CA ASP A 69 -0.89 18.25 0.17
C ASP A 69 0.31 17.38 0.54
N ASP A 70 1.50 17.82 0.16
CA ASP A 70 2.76 17.14 0.50
C ASP A 70 3.39 17.80 1.74
N PRO A 71 3.10 17.29 2.95
CA PRO A 71 3.73 17.77 4.18
C PRO A 71 5.18 17.26 4.35
N GLY A 72 5.78 16.57 3.37
CA GLY A 72 7.06 15.85 3.49
C GLY A 72 6.85 14.38 3.85
N HIS A 73 7.68 13.47 3.31
CA HIS A 73 7.55 12.03 3.52
C HIS A 73 8.01 11.69 4.95
N PRO A 74 7.29 10.86 5.73
CA PRO A 74 7.79 10.39 7.03
C PRO A 74 9.04 9.50 6.88
N PHE A 75 9.37 9.11 5.64
CA PHE A 75 10.63 8.47 5.31
C PHE A 75 11.76 9.47 5.08
N ASP A 76 11.51 10.77 4.90
CA ASP A 76 12.59 11.74 4.68
C ASP A 76 13.53 11.83 5.90
N GLU A 77 13.03 11.55 7.12
CA GLU A 77 13.86 11.46 8.33
C GLU A 77 14.50 10.07 8.52
N ASP A 78 13.84 8.97 8.11
CA ASP A 78 14.26 7.58 8.37
C ASP A 78 15.02 6.92 7.18
N PHE A 79 14.89 7.44 5.95
CA PHE A 79 15.60 7.03 4.71
C PHE A 79 16.70 8.04 4.31
N GLY A 80 16.80 9.17 5.02
CA GLY A 80 17.75 10.25 4.73
C GLY A 80 17.41 11.02 3.45
N ASP A 81 18.24 12.03 3.12
CA ASP A 81 18.16 12.80 1.87
C ASP A 81 18.48 11.97 0.61
N GLU A 82 18.48 10.63 0.68
CA GLU A 82 18.78 9.78 -0.46
C GLU A 82 17.64 9.82 -1.48
N PRO A 83 17.95 10.12 -2.75
CA PRO A 83 16.93 10.13 -3.80
C PRO A 83 16.31 8.73 -3.95
N TYR A 84 15.00 8.68 -4.18
CA TYR A 84 14.28 7.44 -4.45
C TYR A 84 14.97 6.59 -5.52
N ASP A 85 15.39 5.39 -5.13
CA ASP A 85 15.95 4.37 -6.03
C ASP A 85 14.88 3.31 -6.33
N PRO A 86 14.36 3.23 -7.58
CA PRO A 86 13.34 2.26 -7.96
C PRO A 86 13.85 0.80 -7.93
N ASP A 87 15.16 0.58 -7.91
CA ASP A 87 15.79 -0.74 -7.90
C ASP A 87 16.17 -1.19 -6.47
N ALA A 88 16.04 -0.31 -5.47
CA ALA A 88 16.37 -0.64 -4.10
C ALA A 88 15.38 -1.66 -3.50
N PRO A 89 15.86 -2.66 -2.75
CA PRO A 89 14.98 -3.62 -2.10
C PRO A 89 14.16 -2.93 -0.99
N PHE A 90 12.90 -3.34 -0.84
CA PHE A 90 12.08 -2.87 0.28
C PHE A 90 12.59 -3.46 1.59
N VAL A 91 13.35 -2.67 2.35
CA VAL A 91 13.92 -3.03 3.66
C VAL A 91 13.74 -1.87 4.62
N ILE A 92 13.53 -2.16 5.90
CA ILE A 92 13.46 -1.15 6.97
C ILE A 92 13.70 -1.78 8.34
N ASP A 93 14.39 -1.07 9.23
CA ASP A 93 14.75 -1.56 10.57
C ASP A 93 13.69 -1.24 11.65
N TRP A 94 12.48 -0.85 11.26
CA TRP A 94 11.40 -0.57 12.20
C TRP A 94 10.91 -1.85 12.87
N ALA A 95 10.64 -1.79 14.17
CA ALA A 95 9.94 -2.87 14.86
C ALA A 95 8.61 -3.20 14.15
N SER A 96 8.26 -4.48 14.04
CA SER A 96 7.02 -4.93 13.36
C SER A 96 5.76 -4.20 13.84
N SER A 97 5.70 -3.89 15.13
CA SER A 97 4.62 -3.10 15.73
C SER A 97 4.53 -1.66 15.20
N LYS A 98 5.66 -1.00 14.93
CA LYS A 98 5.71 0.34 14.28
C LYS A 98 5.26 0.23 12.83
N VAL A 99 5.73 -0.79 12.09
CA VAL A 99 5.32 -1.06 10.69
C VAL A 99 3.81 -1.25 10.59
N LEU A 100 3.21 -2.10 11.42
CA LEU A 100 1.77 -2.34 11.43
C LEU A 100 0.97 -1.10 11.86
N THR A 101 1.48 -0.33 12.81
CA THR A 101 0.84 0.92 13.25
C THR A 101 0.82 1.93 12.11
N TYR A 102 1.97 2.13 11.46
CA TYR A 102 2.09 3.01 10.29
C TYR A 102 1.11 2.61 9.19
N TYR A 103 1.11 1.33 8.78
CA TYR A 103 0.21 0.85 7.73
C TYR A 103 -1.27 1.09 8.06
N ARG A 104 -1.68 0.81 9.31
CA ARG A 104 -3.06 1.04 9.77
C ARG A 104 -3.43 2.52 9.80
N ASP A 105 -2.50 3.38 10.21
CA ASP A 105 -2.75 4.82 10.26
C ASP A 105 -2.85 5.44 8.87
N GLN A 106 -2.08 4.96 7.89
CA GLN A 106 -2.22 5.40 6.51
C GLN A 106 -3.54 4.92 5.91
N ALA A 107 -3.90 3.64 6.07
CA ALA A 107 -5.21 3.13 5.63
C ALA A 107 -6.39 3.92 6.22
N ARG A 108 -6.35 4.25 7.51
CA ARG A 108 -7.37 5.07 8.18
C ARG A 108 -7.46 6.48 7.60
N GLN A 109 -6.32 7.11 7.31
CA GLN A 109 -6.29 8.44 6.68
C GLN A 109 -6.89 8.39 5.27
N THR A 110 -6.53 7.36 4.49
CA THR A 110 -7.14 7.10 3.18
C THR A 110 -8.66 6.98 3.29
N ASP A 111 -9.17 6.19 4.24
CA ASP A 111 -10.62 6.02 4.41
C ASP A 111 -11.33 7.34 4.76
N GLN A 112 -10.73 8.15 5.64
CA GLN A 112 -11.27 9.46 6.00
C GLN A 112 -11.33 10.41 4.80
N MET A 113 -10.28 10.41 3.97
CA MET A 113 -10.22 11.21 2.75
C MET A 113 -11.25 10.72 1.71
N LEU A 114 -11.31 9.41 1.48
CA LEU A 114 -12.24 8.83 0.50
C LEU A 114 -13.69 9.04 0.92
N ALA A 115 -14.02 9.09 2.22
CA ALA A 115 -15.37 9.35 2.71
C ALA A 115 -15.94 10.71 2.29
N VAL A 116 -15.08 11.70 2.00
CA VAL A 116 -15.48 13.07 1.65
C VAL A 116 -15.11 13.47 0.22
N THR A 117 -14.47 12.58 -0.54
CA THR A 117 -13.98 12.86 -1.90
C THR A 117 -14.80 12.06 -2.92
N ALA A 118 -15.32 12.75 -3.94
CA ALA A 118 -16.04 12.11 -5.04
C ALA A 118 -15.09 11.22 -5.86
N LEU A 119 -15.53 10.03 -6.25
CA LEU A 119 -14.69 9.07 -6.96
C LEU A 119 -14.36 9.52 -8.39
N ASP A 120 -15.21 10.35 -8.99
CA ASP A 120 -15.00 10.95 -10.31
C ASP A 120 -14.18 12.25 -10.26
N ALA A 121 -13.80 12.72 -9.05
CA ALA A 121 -12.96 13.90 -8.91
C ALA A 121 -11.59 13.67 -9.56
N ALA A 122 -11.13 14.65 -10.32
CA ALA A 122 -9.76 14.68 -10.81
C ALA A 122 -8.78 14.88 -9.64
N PRO A 123 -7.66 14.14 -9.58
CA PRO A 123 -6.60 14.36 -8.61
C PRO A 123 -6.01 15.77 -8.76
N ARG A 124 -5.54 16.35 -7.66
CA ARG A 124 -4.97 17.72 -7.66
C ARG A 124 -3.46 17.74 -7.86
N GLY A 125 -2.79 16.65 -7.49
CA GLY A 125 -1.35 16.48 -7.55
C GLY A 125 -0.89 15.78 -8.83
N ARG A 126 0.33 15.23 -8.78
CA ARG A 126 0.94 14.49 -9.90
C ARG A 126 1.68 13.28 -9.39
N HIS A 127 1.65 12.20 -10.15
CA HIS A 127 2.47 11.01 -9.98
C HIS A 127 3.57 10.96 -11.04
N GLY A 128 4.85 11.02 -10.66
CA GLY A 128 5.97 11.00 -11.61
C GLY A 128 6.09 12.26 -12.49
N THR A 129 6.97 12.21 -13.49
CA THR A 129 7.35 13.37 -14.33
C THR A 129 6.71 13.39 -15.72
N ALA A 130 6.16 12.26 -16.17
CA ALA A 130 5.52 12.13 -17.48
C ALA A 130 4.02 12.42 -17.40
N ALA A 131 3.50 13.18 -18.37
CA ALA A 131 2.08 13.57 -18.41
C ALA A 131 1.12 12.40 -18.77
N GLY A 132 1.66 11.27 -19.25
CA GLY A 132 0.87 10.14 -19.79
C GLY A 132 0.41 9.11 -18.75
N ASP A 133 1.05 9.06 -17.58
CA ASP A 133 0.80 8.04 -16.54
C ASP A 133 0.03 8.60 -15.34
N GLN A 134 -0.64 9.75 -15.52
CA GLN A 134 -1.41 10.38 -14.45
C GLN A 134 -2.79 9.72 -14.31
N PRO A 135 -3.21 9.35 -13.10
CA PRO A 135 -4.59 8.96 -12.88
C PRO A 135 -5.52 10.14 -13.22
N MET A 136 -6.61 9.83 -13.91
CA MET A 136 -7.62 10.81 -14.33
C MET A 136 -8.70 10.99 -13.26
N SER A 137 -8.80 10.08 -12.29
CA SER A 137 -9.81 10.17 -11.22
C SER A 137 -9.35 9.51 -9.91
N VAL A 138 -9.95 9.91 -8.80
CA VAL A 138 -9.81 9.25 -7.48
C VAL A 138 -10.16 7.75 -7.58
N ARG A 139 -11.11 7.38 -8.44
CA ARG A 139 -11.47 5.98 -8.70
C ARG A 139 -10.31 5.16 -9.25
N GLU A 140 -9.57 5.69 -10.22
CA GLU A 140 -8.40 5.00 -10.79
C GLU A 140 -7.33 4.80 -9.72
N ILE A 141 -7.16 5.76 -8.82
CA ILE A 141 -6.26 5.64 -7.68
C ILE A 141 -6.71 4.55 -6.71
N VAL A 142 -8.00 4.48 -6.37
CA VAL A 142 -8.53 3.41 -5.51
C VAL A 142 -8.35 2.04 -6.15
N LEU A 143 -8.59 1.91 -7.45
CA LEU A 143 -8.35 0.67 -8.20
C LEU A 143 -6.87 0.28 -8.17
N HIS A 144 -5.97 1.24 -8.35
CA HIS A 144 -4.54 1.02 -8.27
C HIS A 144 -4.10 0.54 -6.88
N LEU A 145 -4.58 1.18 -5.80
CA LEU A 145 -4.31 0.73 -4.42
C LEU A 145 -4.81 -0.70 -4.18
N ILE A 146 -5.95 -1.09 -4.75
CA ILE A 146 -6.46 -2.47 -4.68
C ILE A 146 -5.50 -3.43 -5.40
N GLU A 147 -5.07 -3.10 -6.62
CA GLU A 147 -4.16 -3.91 -7.43
C GLU A 147 -2.81 -4.09 -6.75
N GLU A 148 -2.18 -3.00 -6.33
CA GLU A 148 -0.88 -2.99 -5.67
C GLU A 148 -0.91 -3.77 -4.36
N THR A 149 -1.94 -3.54 -3.51
CA THR A 149 -2.10 -4.30 -2.26
C THR A 149 -2.33 -5.79 -2.51
N ALA A 150 -3.14 -6.16 -3.51
CA ALA A 150 -3.39 -7.57 -3.84
C ALA A 150 -2.12 -8.27 -4.37
N ALA A 151 -1.33 -7.58 -5.21
CA ALA A 151 -0.07 -8.11 -5.73
C ALA A 151 0.93 -8.36 -4.59
N HIS A 152 1.11 -7.40 -3.69
CA HIS A 152 2.03 -7.54 -2.57
C HIS A 152 1.53 -8.47 -1.47
N SER A 153 0.20 -8.62 -1.30
CA SER A 153 -0.37 -9.69 -0.47
C SER A 153 0.11 -11.05 -0.97
N GLY A 154 0.02 -11.34 -2.27
CA GLY A 154 0.50 -12.60 -2.84
C GLY A 154 2.00 -12.85 -2.61
N HIS A 155 2.83 -11.81 -2.69
CA HIS A 155 4.25 -11.90 -2.34
C HIS A 155 4.46 -12.24 -0.86
N LEU A 156 3.72 -11.59 0.05
CA LEU A 156 3.77 -11.86 1.49
C LEU A 156 3.32 -13.29 1.81
N GLU A 157 2.32 -13.84 1.13
CA GLU A 157 1.89 -15.23 1.29
C GLU A 157 3.04 -16.21 1.04
N ILE A 158 3.75 -16.02 -0.08
CA ILE A 158 4.88 -16.88 -0.44
C ILE A 158 6.02 -16.71 0.57
N ALA A 159 6.30 -15.47 1.00
CA ALA A 159 7.30 -15.27 2.04
C ALA A 159 6.91 -15.96 3.35
N ARG A 160 5.63 -15.89 3.76
CA ARG A 160 5.14 -16.55 4.96
C ARG A 160 5.34 -18.07 4.89
N GLU A 161 5.00 -18.67 3.75
CA GLU A 161 5.20 -20.10 3.52
C GLU A 161 6.67 -20.50 3.68
N LEU A 162 7.58 -19.71 3.12
CA LEU A 162 9.01 -20.01 3.16
C LEU A 162 9.65 -19.75 4.53
N LEU A 163 9.13 -18.80 5.31
CA LEU A 163 9.65 -18.44 6.64
C LEU A 163 9.26 -19.47 7.71
N ASP A 164 7.97 -19.79 7.83
CA ASP A 164 7.49 -20.64 8.93
C ASP A 164 6.53 -21.76 8.50
N GLY A 165 6.39 -22.00 7.20
CA GLY A 165 5.56 -23.07 6.65
C GLY A 165 4.05 -22.82 6.75
N LYS A 166 3.61 -21.66 7.26
CA LYS A 166 2.20 -21.33 7.34
C LYS A 166 1.73 -20.71 6.03
N THR A 167 0.50 -21.03 5.66
CA THR A 167 -0.19 -20.43 4.52
C THR A 167 -1.62 -20.11 4.90
N ARG A 168 -2.20 -19.11 4.24
CA ARG A 168 -3.64 -18.88 4.25
C ARG A 168 -4.13 -19.07 2.81
N LEU A 169 -4.26 -20.33 2.38
CA LEU A 169 -4.69 -20.72 1.02
C LEU A 169 -6.14 -20.27 0.70
N GLY A 170 -6.35 -18.96 0.57
CA GLY A 170 -7.63 -18.37 0.23
C GLY A 170 -8.69 -18.47 1.34
N LEU A 171 -8.30 -18.34 2.62
CA LEU A 171 -9.29 -18.09 3.68
C LEU A 171 -9.94 -16.73 3.42
N ARG A 172 -11.05 -16.78 2.67
CA ARG A 172 -12.09 -15.76 2.60
C ARG A 172 -12.81 -15.67 3.94
#